data_AF-A0A366FTX5-F1
#
_entry.id   AF-A0A366FTX5-F1
#
_cell.length_a   1.000
_cell.length_b   1.000
_cell.length_c   1.000
_cell.angle_alpha   90.00
_cell.angle_beta   90.00
_cell.angle_gamma   90.00
#
_symmetry.space_group_name_H-M   'P 1'
#
loop_
_entity.id
_entity.type
_entity.pdbx_description
1 polymer ?
#
loop_
_entity_poly.entity_id
_entity_poly.type
_entity_poly.pdbx_seq_one_letter_code
_entity_poly.pdbx_strand_id
1 'polypeptide(L)'
;MGVSRVLAAAGAAIVLTSLVWWWTTFGDLVRYGYLSWNEAGRCLVSDSDLCTLARVLCLGAHPRIAIGYWTSAFWIGLAVLSVSVLTPSLRRAAP
;
A
#
# COMPACT_ATOMS: atom_id res chain seq x y z
N MET A 1 -26.16 -5.43 -5.17
CA MET A 1 -25.06 -4.43 -5.26
C MET A 1 -24.40 -4.58 -6.62
N GLY A 2 -24.13 -3.51 -7.37
CA GLY A 2 -23.49 -3.62 -8.69
C GLY A 2 -22.02 -4.06 -8.58
N VAL A 3 -21.54 -4.84 -9.55
CA VAL A 3 -20.15 -5.34 -9.62
C VAL A 3 -19.12 -4.23 -9.40
N SER A 4 -19.33 -3.05 -9.98
CA SER A 4 -18.46 -1.87 -9.79
C SER A 4 -18.38 -1.38 -8.34
N ARG A 5 -19.47 -1.49 -7.56
CA ARG A 5 -19.45 -1.10 -6.14
C ARG A 5 -18.69 -2.12 -5.28
N VAL A 6 -18.80 -3.39 -5.63
CA VAL A 6 -18.04 -4.47 -4.96
C VAL A 6 -16.55 -4.30 -5.24
N LEU A 7 -16.16 -4.07 -6.49
CA LEU A 7 -14.77 -3.81 -6.86
C LEU A 7 -14.23 -2.53 -6.20
N ALA A 8 -15.02 -1.46 -6.15
CA ALA A 8 -14.62 -0.22 -5.46
C ALA A 8 -14.38 -0.46 -3.96
N ALA A 9 -15.29 -1.16 -3.29
CA ALA A 9 -15.15 -1.51 -1.88
C ALA A 9 -13.92 -2.40 -1.64
N ALA A 10 -13.71 -3.42 -2.48
CA ALA A 10 -12.55 -4.30 -2.40
C ALA A 10 -11.23 -3.56 -2.63
N GLY A 11 -11.15 -2.73 -3.68
CA GLY A 11 -9.97 -1.90 -3.96
C GLY A 11 -9.66 -0.95 -2.82
N ALA A 12 -10.67 -0.27 -2.27
CA ALA A 12 -10.49 0.61 -1.11
C ALA A 12 -10.01 -0.16 0.13
N ALA A 13 -10.60 -1.33 0.41
CA ALA A 13 -10.19 -2.17 1.52
C ALA A 13 -8.73 -2.64 1.39
N ILE A 14 -8.30 -3.03 0.18
CA ILE A 14 -6.92 -3.43 -0.08
C ILE A 14 -5.98 -2.23 0.13
N VAL A 15 -6.29 -1.05 -0.41
CA VAL A 15 -5.47 0.16 -0.23
C VAL A 15 -5.32 0.50 1.25
N LEU A 16 -6.42 0.53 2.01
CA LEU A 16 -6.39 0.84 3.44
C LEU A 16 -5.57 -0.20 4.22
N THR A 17 -5.76 -1.48 3.92
CA THR A 17 -4.99 -2.56 4.55
C THR A 17 -3.50 -2.43 4.23
N SER A 18 -3.14 -2.07 2.99
CA SER A 18 -1.75 -1.82 2.61
C SER A 18 -1.15 -0.61 3.32
N LEU A 19 -1.90 0.48 3.51
CA LEU A 19 -1.43 1.65 4.26
C LEU A 19 -1.20 1.33 5.74
N VAL A 20 -2.13 0.58 6.35
CA VAL A 20 -1.97 0.12 7.74
C VAL A 20 -0.75 -0.79 7.85
N TRP A 21 -0.59 -1.74 6.93
CA TRP A 21 0.56 -2.65 6.92
C TRP A 21 1.88 -1.89 6.76
N TRP A 22 1.97 -0.98 5.78
CA TRP A 22 3.12 -0.11 5.56
C TRP A 22 3.48 0.68 6.83
N TRP A 23 2.49 1.29 7.49
CA TRP A 23 2.73 2.05 8.71
C TRP A 23 3.22 1.17 9.85
N THR A 24 2.69 -0.05 10.01
CA THR A 24 3.19 -0.99 11.03
C THR A 24 4.60 -1.48 10.74
N THR A 25 5.06 -1.45 9.48
CA THR A 25 6.42 -1.87 9.10
C THR A 25 7.44 -0.74 9.26
N PHE A 26 7.10 0.49 8.83
CA PHE A 26 8.06 1.60 8.72
C PHE A 26 7.80 2.75 9.71
N GLY A 27 6.63 2.80 10.35
CA GLY A 27 6.22 3.93 11.20
C GLY A 27 7.12 4.15 12.39
N ASP A 28 7.62 3.08 13.02
CA ASP A 28 8.56 3.19 14.12
C ASP A 28 9.94 3.66 13.64
N LEU A 29 10.38 3.26 12.45
CA LEU A 29 11.63 3.77 11.86
C LEU A 29 11.55 5.27 11.60
N VAL A 30 10.38 5.79 11.23
CA VAL A 30 10.15 7.24 11.11
C VAL A 30 10.15 7.91 12.49
N ARG A 31 9.46 7.32 13.47
CA ARG A 31 9.37 7.88 14.84
C ARG A 31 10.72 7.96 15.55
N TYR A 32 11.57 6.95 15.36
CA TYR A 32 12.91 6.91 15.96
C TYR A 32 13.98 7.58 15.08
N GLY A 33 13.60 8.14 13.93
CA GLY A 33 14.50 8.90 13.06
C GLY A 33 15.47 8.05 12.23
N TYR A 34 15.22 6.75 12.08
CA TYR A 34 15.96 5.88 11.18
C TYR A 34 15.60 6.10 9.69
N LEU A 35 14.36 6.53 9.41
CA LEU A 35 13.89 6.91 8.07
C LEU A 35 13.24 8.31 8.12
N SER A 36 13.45 9.10 7.07
CA SER A 36 12.63 10.29 6.81
C SER A 36 11.25 9.92 6.26
N TRP A 37 10.30 10.85 6.35
CA TRP A 37 8.95 10.70 5.76
C TRP A 37 8.99 10.44 4.25
N ASN A 38 9.95 11.02 3.52
CA ASN A 38 10.11 10.82 2.08
C ASN A 38 10.60 9.40 1.77
N GLU A 39 11.61 8.93 2.50
CA GLU A 39 12.13 7.57 2.33
C GLU A 39 11.08 6.52 2.69
N ALA A 40 10.34 6.73 3.79
CA ALA A 40 9.24 5.85 4.16
C ALA A 40 8.14 5.84 3.09
N GLY A 41 7.79 7.02 2.56
CA GLY A 41 6.83 7.15 1.46
C GLY A 41 7.28 6.45 0.19
N ARG A 42 8.58 6.46 -0.15
CA ARG A 42 9.12 5.68 -1.27
C ARG A 42 8.95 4.18 -1.05
N CYS A 43 9.12 3.71 0.19
CA CYS A 43 8.88 2.30 0.52
C CYS A 43 7.42 1.87 0.47
N LEU A 44 6.47 2.81 0.40
CA LEU A 44 5.06 2.49 0.11
C LEU A 44 4.87 2.10 -1.37
N VAL A 45 5.53 2.83 -2.27
CA VAL A 45 5.26 2.80 -3.73
C VAL A 45 6.34 2.10 -4.55
N SER A 46 7.51 1.84 -3.98
CA SER A 46 8.64 1.15 -4.61
C SER A 46 9.28 0.15 -3.66
N ASP A 47 10.06 -0.77 -4.20
CA ASP A 47 10.97 -1.61 -3.40
C ASP A 47 12.40 -1.24 -3.80
N SER A 48 13.20 -0.85 -2.82
CA SER A 48 14.57 -0.36 -3.01
C SER A 48 15.48 -0.94 -1.94
N ASP A 49 16.80 -0.81 -2.14
CA ASP A 49 17.79 -1.31 -1.17
C ASP A 49 17.59 -0.69 0.23
N LEU A 50 17.19 0.59 0.29
CA LEU A 50 16.84 1.27 1.54
C LEU A 50 15.65 0.60 2.23
N CYS A 51 14.60 0.26 1.48
CA CYS A 51 13.41 -0.40 2.03
C CYS A 51 13.72 -1.82 2.51
N THR A 52 14.64 -2.51 1.82
CA THR A 52 15.14 -3.82 2.27
C THR A 52 15.96 -3.70 3.55
N LEU A 53 16.87 -2.73 3.63
CA LEU A 53 17.63 -2.46 4.85
C LEU A 53 16.72 -2.12 6.03
N ALA A 54 15.72 -1.27 5.81
CA ALA A 54 14.70 -0.91 6.80
C ALA A 54 13.93 -2.13 7.34
N ARG A 55 13.54 -3.07 6.46
CA ARG A 55 12.90 -4.33 6.88
C ARG A 55 13.82 -5.19 7.74
N VAL A 56 15.13 -5.23 7.44
CA VAL A 56 16.13 -5.96 8.23
C VAL A 56 16.36 -5.36 9.60
N LEU A 57 16.32 -4.04 9.75
CA LEU A 57 16.38 -3.40 11.06
C LEU A 57 15.16 -3.76 11.94
N CYS A 58 14.01 -3.98 11.31
CA CYS A 58 12.77 -4.36 11.97
C CYS A 58 12.76 -5.85 12.43
N LEU A 59 13.51 -6.72 11.74
CA LEU A 59 13.64 -8.16 12.04
C LEU A 59 14.16 -8.47 13.45
N GLY A 60 14.88 -7.54 14.08
CA GLY A 60 15.44 -7.72 15.43
C GLY A 60 14.42 -7.56 16.57
N ALA A 61 13.28 -6.90 16.34
CA ALA A 61 12.39 -6.43 17.41
C ALA A 61 10.90 -6.79 17.25
N HIS A 62 10.45 -7.32 16.10
CA HIS A 62 9.02 -7.43 15.79
C HIS A 62 8.56 -8.79 15.21
N PRO A 63 7.28 -9.16 15.41
CA PRO A 63 6.68 -10.37 14.85
C PRO A 63 6.68 -10.37 13.31
N ARG A 64 6.84 -11.56 12.70
CA ARG A 64 7.09 -11.76 11.25
C ARG A 64 6.09 -11.10 10.30
N ILE A 65 4.86 -10.81 10.75
CA ILE A 65 3.83 -10.15 9.94
C ILE A 65 4.23 -8.71 9.56
N ALA A 66 4.98 -8.00 10.41
CA ALA A 66 5.49 -6.66 10.09
C ALA A 66 6.59 -6.67 9.02
N ILE A 67 7.25 -7.80 8.83
CA ILE A 67 8.46 -7.95 7.99
C ILE A 67 8.09 -8.17 6.51
N GLY A 68 6.83 -8.49 6.25
CA GLY A 68 6.33 -8.90 4.94
C GLY A 68 5.62 -7.82 4.15
N TYR A 69 5.90 -6.52 4.32
CA TYR A 69 5.25 -5.52 3.45
C TYR A 69 5.68 -5.71 1.99
N TRP A 70 4.69 -5.80 1.09
CA TRP A 70 4.89 -5.92 -0.35
C TRP A 70 4.27 -4.71 -1.04
N THR A 71 5.09 -3.93 -1.72
CA THR A 71 4.69 -2.77 -2.52
C THR A 71 3.61 -3.09 -3.54
N SER A 72 3.60 -4.33 -4.06
CA SER A 72 2.59 -4.80 -5.01
C SER A 72 1.17 -4.78 -4.43
N ALA A 73 0.98 -5.00 -3.13
CA ALA A 73 -0.35 -5.00 -2.50
C ALA A 73 -1.03 -3.63 -2.64
N PHE A 74 -0.29 -2.55 -2.41
CA PHE A 74 -0.76 -1.18 -2.58
C PHE A 74 -1.17 -0.92 -4.04
N TRP A 75 -0.31 -1.29 -5.00
CA TRP A 75 -0.58 -1.10 -6.42
C TRP A 75 -1.78 -1.93 -6.92
N ILE A 76 -1.97 -3.15 -6.44
CA ILE A 76 -3.14 -3.98 -6.78
C ILE A 76 -4.42 -3.30 -6.28
N GLY A 77 -4.44 -2.87 -5.03
CA GLY A 77 -5.60 -2.15 -4.47
C GLY A 77 -5.91 -0.88 -5.26
N LEU A 78 -4.87 -0.09 -5.57
CA LEU A 78 -5.01 1.15 -6.32
C LEU A 78 -5.50 0.90 -7.76
N ALA A 79 -5.00 -0.12 -8.44
CA ALA A 79 -5.44 -0.49 -9.78
C ALA A 79 -6.91 -0.92 -9.79
N VAL A 80 -7.31 -1.80 -8.87
CA VAL A 80 -8.70 -2.25 -8.73
C VAL A 80 -9.62 -1.07 -8.43
N LEU A 81 -9.22 -0.19 -7.51
CA LEU A 81 -10.00 0.99 -7.14
C LEU A 81 -10.15 1.95 -8.34
N SER A 82 -9.06 2.21 -9.06
CA SER A 82 -9.05 3.09 -10.23
C SER A 82 -9.95 2.58 -11.33
N VAL A 83 -9.87 1.29 -11.69
CA VAL A 83 -10.74 0.66 -12.68
C VAL A 83 -12.21 0.76 -12.27
N SER A 84 -12.50 0.56 -10.99
CA SER A 84 -13.87 0.64 -10.46
C SER A 84 -14.49 2.02 -10.61
N VAL A 85 -13.69 3.08 -10.47
CA VAL A 85 -14.12 4.48 -10.60
C VAL A 85 -14.18 4.91 -12.07
N LEU A 86 -13.25 4.45 -12.91
CA LEU A 86 -13.15 4.85 -14.33
C LEU A 86 -14.19 4.15 -15.22
N THR A 87 -14.58 2.91 -14.89
CA THR A 87 -15.50 2.13 -15.74
C THR A 87 -16.87 2.78 -15.93
N PRO A 88 -17.55 3.33 -14.90
CA PRO A 88 -18.81 4.06 -15.07
C PRO A 88 -18.66 5.34 -15.91
N SER A 89 -17.56 6.09 -15.74
CA SER A 89 -17.29 7.30 -16.54
C SER A 89 -17.05 6.97 -18.01
N LEU A 90 -16.30 5.90 -18.29
CA LEU A 90 -16.04 5.43 -19.66
C LEU A 90 -17.32 4.95 -20.34
N ARG A 91 -18.20 4.23 -19.62
CA ARG A 91 -19.53 3.84 -20.14
C ARG A 91 -20.43 5.01 -20.47
N ARG A 92 -20.27 6.15 -19.78
CA ARG A 92 -21.05 7.36 -20.04
C ARG A 92 -20.49 8.19 -21.20
N ALA A 93 -19.20 8.07 -21.49
CA ALA A 93 -18.52 8.76 -22.59
C ALA A 93 -18.57 8.01 -23.93
N ALA A 94 -19.01 6.75 -23.94
CA ALA A 94 -19.21 5.98 -25.17
C ALA A 94 -20.45 6.50 -25.93
N PRO A 95 -20.31 6.83 -27.24
CA PRO A 95 -21.39 7.35 -28.08
C PRO A 95 -22.48 6.32 -28.41
#